data_AF-A0A1H7IW32-F1
#
_entry.id   AF-A0A1H7IW32-F1
#
_cell.length_a   1.000
_cell.length_b   1.000
_cell.length_c   1.000
_cell.angle_alpha   90.00
_cell.angle_beta   90.00
_cell.angle_gamma   90.00
#
_symmetry.space_group_name_H-M   'P 1'
#
loop_
_entity.id
_entity.type
_entity.pdbx_description
1 polymer ?
#
loop_
_entity_poly.entity_id
_entity_poly.type
_entity_poly.pdbx_seq_one_letter_code
_entity_poly.pdbx_strand_id
1 'polypeptide(L)'
;MSTLPALSLIADALGIPEHQLRAAVLECSAPAPDTTLVALTVEEAARRLGVGRTTMYALIASGEVHSVRIGRLRRIPVDSLDAYIAARSQAVAPTAALAA
;
A
#
# COMPACT_ATOMS: atom_id res chain seq x y z
N MET A 1 22.24 -27.59 -6.76
CA MET A 1 22.59 -26.31 -6.10
C MET A 1 22.20 -25.19 -7.05
N SER A 2 20.89 -24.99 -7.20
CA SER A 2 20.32 -24.10 -8.21
C SER A 2 20.53 -22.65 -7.78
N THR A 3 21.50 -22.01 -8.40
CA THR A 3 21.72 -20.56 -8.37
C THR A 3 20.45 -19.91 -8.91
N LEU A 4 19.81 -19.05 -8.13
CA LEU A 4 18.77 -18.15 -8.62
C LEU A 4 19.48 -17.10 -9.50
N PRO A 5 19.45 -17.20 -10.84
CA PRO A 5 20.25 -16.32 -11.71
C PRO A 5 19.85 -14.85 -11.57
N ALA A 6 18.64 -14.58 -11.09
CA ALA A 6 18.14 -13.24 -10.88
C ALA A 6 18.93 -12.45 -9.82
N LEU A 7 19.40 -13.11 -8.75
CA LEU A 7 19.98 -12.38 -7.61
C LEU A 7 21.45 -12.01 -7.86
N SER A 8 22.22 -12.90 -8.48
CA SER A 8 23.60 -12.62 -8.92
C SER A 8 23.64 -11.52 -9.97
N LEU A 9 22.71 -11.50 -10.93
CA LEU A 9 22.64 -10.45 -11.94
C LEU A 9 22.38 -9.06 -11.35
N ILE A 10 21.49 -8.97 -10.35
CA ILE A 10 21.21 -7.71 -9.65
C ILE A 10 22.43 -7.27 -8.83
N ALA A 11 23.11 -8.20 -8.16
CA ALA A 11 24.32 -7.91 -7.38
C ALA A 11 25.43 -7.34 -8.26
N ASP A 12 25.69 -7.97 -9.42
CA ASP A 12 26.67 -7.49 -10.40
C ASP A 12 26.31 -6.12 -10.97
N ALA A 13 25.04 -5.89 -11.33
CA ALA A 13 24.58 -4.60 -11.83
C ALA A 13 24.71 -3.46 -10.80
N LEU A 14 24.59 -3.77 -9.51
CA LEU A 14 24.77 -2.83 -8.41
C LEU A 14 26.23 -2.70 -7.95
N GLY A 15 27.14 -3.52 -8.49
CA GLY A 15 28.56 -3.54 -8.11
C GLY A 15 28.82 -3.99 -6.67
N ILE A 16 27.90 -4.78 -6.09
CA ILE A 16 28.02 -5.31 -4.72
C ILE A 16 28.04 -6.84 -4.75
N PRO A 17 28.75 -7.50 -3.81
CA PRO A 17 28.76 -8.95 -3.75
C PRO A 17 27.38 -9.52 -3.34
N GLU A 18 27.01 -10.68 -3.88
CA GLU A 18 25.68 -11.31 -3.68
C GLU A 18 25.30 -11.48 -2.20
N HIS A 19 26.27 -11.79 -1.33
CA HIS A 19 26.02 -11.94 0.11
C HIS A 19 25.63 -10.60 0.77
N GLN A 20 26.17 -9.48 0.30
CA GLN A 20 25.85 -8.15 0.79
C GLN A 20 24.45 -7.73 0.32
N LEU A 21 24.08 -8.07 -0.92
CA LEU A 21 22.71 -7.89 -1.40
C LEU A 21 21.72 -8.74 -0.58
N ARG A 22 22.06 -10.00 -0.28
CA ARG A 22 21.25 -10.88 0.58
C ARG A 22 21.05 -10.30 1.99
N ALA A 23 22.13 -9.83 2.63
CA ALA A 23 22.06 -9.21 3.94
C ALA A 23 21.17 -7.97 3.94
N ALA A 24 21.35 -7.08 2.94
CA ALA A 24 20.55 -5.88 2.80
C ALA A 24 19.05 -6.17 2.57
N VAL A 25 18.70 -7.19 1.77
CA VAL A 25 17.30 -7.59 1.57
C VAL A 25 16.69 -8.13 2.88
N LEU A 26 17.43 -8.91 3.65
CA LEU A 26 16.96 -9.42 4.95
C LEU A 26 16.81 -8.28 5.97
N GLU A 27 17.71 -7.29 5.97
CA GLU A 27 17.64 -6.10 6.82
C GLU A 27 16.50 -5.15 6.42
N CYS A 28 16.23 -5.01 5.12
CA CYS A 28 15.14 -4.16 4.59
C CYS A 28 13.79 -4.87 4.52
N SER A 29 13.72 -6.18 4.77
CA SER A 29 12.47 -6.95 4.73
C SER A 29 11.59 -6.59 5.93
N ALA A 30 11.03 -5.38 5.92
CA ALA A 30 9.84 -5.08 6.68
C ALA A 30 8.77 -6.14 6.33
N PRO A 31 7.96 -6.60 7.29
CA PRO A 31 6.91 -7.57 7.00
C PRO A 31 6.05 -7.02 5.87
N ALA A 32 5.95 -7.77 4.78
CA ALA A 32 5.13 -7.40 3.64
C ALA A 32 3.69 -7.19 4.14
N PRO A 33 3.00 -6.12 3.72
CA PRO A 33 1.63 -5.87 4.17
C PRO A 33 0.73 -7.04 3.77
N ASP A 34 0.13 -7.71 4.76
CA ASP A 34 -0.78 -8.83 4.56
C ASP A 34 -2.01 -8.36 3.77
N THR A 35 -2.04 -8.68 2.48
CA THR A 35 -3.09 -8.21 1.57
C THR A 35 -4.42 -8.93 1.81
N THR A 36 -4.40 -10.06 2.53
CA THR A 36 -5.56 -10.89 2.90
C THR A 36 -6.35 -10.34 4.10
N LEU A 37 -5.86 -9.31 4.80
CA LEU A 37 -6.56 -8.73 5.94
C LEU A 37 -7.87 -8.06 5.49
N VAL A 38 -8.98 -8.43 6.13
CA VAL A 38 -10.31 -7.87 5.86
C VAL A 38 -10.44 -6.43 6.38
N ALA A 39 -9.71 -6.09 7.45
CA ALA A 39 -9.75 -4.76 8.04
C ALA A 39 -8.38 -4.31 8.58
N LEU A 40 -8.00 -3.10 8.20
CA LEU A 40 -6.71 -2.49 8.45
C LEU A 40 -6.75 -1.55 9.67
N THR A 41 -5.60 -1.32 10.28
CA THR A 41 -5.41 -0.19 11.19
C THR A 41 -5.43 1.14 10.43
N VAL A 42 -5.53 2.26 11.15
CA VAL A 42 -5.43 3.61 10.54
C VAL A 42 -4.08 3.79 9.83
N GLU A 43 -3.00 3.28 10.41
CA GLU A 43 -1.66 3.44 9.84
C GLU A 43 -1.45 2.56 8.60
N GLU A 44 -1.96 1.32 8.61
CA GLU A 44 -1.96 0.44 7.44
C GLU A 44 -2.80 1.02 6.29
N ALA A 45 -3.99 1.55 6.60
CA ALA A 45 -4.85 2.18 5.61
C ALA A 45 -4.19 3.44 5.01
N ALA A 46 -3.55 4.26 5.84
CA ALA A 46 -2.81 5.44 5.39
C ALA A 46 -1.66 5.04 4.45
N ARG A 47 -0.88 4.01 4.80
CA ARG A 47 0.18 3.46 3.94
C ARG A 47 -0.38 2.92 2.62
N ARG A 48 -1.49 2.18 2.66
CA ARG A 48 -2.13 1.59 1.47
C ARG A 48 -2.68 2.64 0.51
N LEU A 49 -3.14 3.78 1.04
CA LEU A 49 -3.61 4.93 0.25
C LEU A 49 -2.47 5.90 -0.16
N GLY A 50 -1.26 5.72 0.40
CA GLY A 50 -0.13 6.61 0.15
C GLY A 50 -0.23 7.99 0.83
N VAL A 51 -1.01 8.10 1.92
CA VAL A 51 -1.22 9.37 2.63
C VAL A 51 -0.60 9.38 4.02
N GLY A 52 -0.36 10.58 4.56
CA GLY A 52 0.09 10.73 5.95
C GLY A 52 -1.00 10.34 6.97
N ARG A 53 -0.60 9.93 8.18
CA ARG A 53 -1.51 9.57 9.28
C ARG A 53 -2.53 10.68 9.56
N THR A 54 -2.08 11.94 9.56
CA THR A 54 -2.94 13.11 9.80
C THR A 54 -4.07 13.20 8.76
N THR A 55 -3.74 13.01 7.49
CA THR A 55 -4.72 13.00 6.39
C THR A 55 -5.71 11.86 6.56
N MET A 56 -5.23 10.67 6.92
CA MET A 56 -6.11 9.52 7.16
C MET A 56 -7.09 9.77 8.33
N TYR A 57 -6.62 10.35 9.43
CA TYR A 57 -7.49 10.76 10.52
C TYR A 57 -8.51 11.82 10.10
N ALA A 58 -8.11 12.77 9.26
CA ALA A 58 -9.02 13.78 8.72
C ALA A 58 -10.10 13.15 7.84
N LEU A 59 -9.76 12.18 6.98
CA LEU A 59 -10.71 11.45 6.13
C LEU A 59 -11.71 10.61 6.92
N ILE A 60 -11.26 10.03 8.04
CA ILE A 60 -12.14 9.31 8.97
C ILE A 60 -13.07 10.29 9.71
N ALA A 61 -12.55 11.44 10.11
CA ALA A 61 -13.32 12.48 10.80
C ALA A 61 -14.33 13.18 9.88
N SER A 62 -14.00 13.38 8.60
CA SER A 62 -14.91 13.91 7.59
C SER A 62 -15.98 12.89 7.15
N GLY A 63 -15.78 11.61 7.48
CA GLY A 63 -16.68 10.53 7.10
C GLY A 63 -16.51 10.06 5.66
N GLU A 64 -15.51 10.58 4.93
CA GLU A 64 -15.19 10.15 3.56
C GLU A 64 -14.69 8.70 3.51
N VAL A 65 -14.02 8.24 4.57
CA VAL A 65 -13.59 6.85 4.70
C VAL A 65 -14.34 6.17 5.84
N HIS A 66 -15.12 5.15 5.50
CA HIS A 66 -15.88 4.38 6.48
C HIS A 66 -14.95 3.56 7.38
N SER A 67 -15.17 3.61 8.69
CA SER A 67 -14.40 2.87 9.69
C SER A 67 -15.30 2.23 10.74
N VAL A 68 -14.92 1.03 11.15
CA VAL A 68 -15.66 0.18 12.09
C VAL A 68 -14.93 0.17 13.43
N ARG A 69 -15.67 0.33 14.54
CA ARG A 69 -15.13 0.09 15.88
C ARG A 69 -15.31 -1.37 16.27
N ILE A 70 -14.21 -2.02 16.62
CA ILE A 70 -14.18 -3.35 17.23
C ILE A 70 -13.74 -3.17 18.69
N GLY A 71 -14.71 -3.03 19.60
CA GLY A 71 -14.46 -2.67 20.99
C GLY A 71 -13.78 -1.30 21.12
N ARG A 72 -12.55 -1.29 21.62
CA ARG A 72 -11.72 -0.07 21.76
C ARG A 72 -10.91 0.27 20.51
N LEU A 73 -10.79 -0.67 19.58
CA LEU A 73 -9.97 -0.53 18.38
C LEU A 73 -10.81 0.04 17.23
N ARG A 74 -10.23 0.94 16.45
CA ARG A 74 -10.80 1.36 15.17
C ARG A 74 -10.12 0.57 14.05
N ARG A 75 -10.91 -0.01 13.16
CA ARG A 75 -10.47 -0.74 11.97
C ARG A 75 -11.14 -0.15 10.73
N ILE A 76 -10.41 -0.12 9.62
CA ILE A 76 -10.90 0.33 8.33
C ILE A 76 -11.03 -0.89 7.42
N PRO A 77 -12.24 -1.26 6.99
CA PRO A 77 -12.42 -2.29 5.98
C PRO A 77 -11.66 -1.94 4.70
N VAL A 78 -11.10 -2.94 4.02
CA VAL A 78 -10.41 -2.71 2.73
C VAL A 78 -11.38 -2.14 1.70
N ASP A 79 -12.62 -2.66 1.67
CA ASP A 79 -13.67 -2.19 0.77
C ASP A 79 -13.97 -0.69 0.90
N SER A 80 -13.79 -0.12 2.10
CA SER A 80 -13.96 1.31 2.34
C SER A 80 -12.94 2.16 1.57
N LEU A 81 -11.70 1.66 1.43
CA LEU A 81 -10.64 2.35 0.69
C LEU A 81 -10.91 2.28 -0.81
N ASP A 82 -11.33 1.11 -1.30
CA ASP A 82 -11.69 0.93 -2.71
C ASP A 82 -12.88 1.80 -3.10
N ALA A 83 -13.90 1.87 -2.24
CA ALA A 83 -15.05 2.75 -2.42
C ALA A 83 -14.65 4.24 -2.44
N TYR A 84 -13.74 4.66 -1.56
CA TYR A 84 -13.23 6.03 -1.52
C TYR A 84 -12.49 6.41 -2.81
N ILE A 85 -11.60 5.55 -3.31
CA ILE A 85 -10.91 5.78 -4.58
C ILE A 85 -11.87 5.75 -5.76
N ALA A 86 -12.81 4.80 -5.80
CA ALA A 86 -13.81 4.71 -6.86
C ALA A 86 -14.63 6.00 -6.95
N ALA A 87 -15.14 6.50 -5.81
CA ALA A 87 -15.89 7.76 -5.76
C ALA A 87 -15.07 8.97 -6.26
N ARG A 88 -13.76 9.01 -5.96
CA ARG A 88 -12.87 10.11 -6.37
C ARG A 88 -12.42 10.03 -7.83
N SER A 89 -12.27 8.81 -8.36
CA SER A 89 -11.89 8.59 -9.75
C SER A 89 -13.02 8.94 -10.73
N GLN A 90 -14.28 8.74 -10.33
CA GLN A 90 -15.46 9.11 -11.13
C GLN A 90 -15.70 10.62 -11.18
N ALA A 91 -15.15 11.40 -10.25
CA ALA A 91 -15.23 12.86 -10.28
C ALA A 91 -14.39 13.47 -11.42
N VAL A 92 -13.46 12.72 -11.99
CA VAL A 92 -12.79 13.07 -13.24
C VAL A 92 -13.58 12.42 -14.38
N ALA A 93 -14.57 13.14 -14.91
CA ALA A 93 -15.22 12.74 -16.15
C ALA A 93 -14.15 12.51 -17.24
N PRO A 94 -14.25 11.45 -18.05
CA PRO A 94 -13.27 11.18 -19.09
C PRO A 94 -13.34 12.30 -20.11
N THR A 95 -12.31 13.17 -20.11
CA THR A 95 -12.07 14.17 -21.15
C THR A 95 -11.54 13.49 -22.44
N ALA A 96 -12.17 12.40 -22.84
CA ALA A 96 -11.78 11.60 -24.01
C ALA A 96 -12.96 11.33 -24.96
N ALA A 97 -14.07 12.05 -24.81
CA ALA A 97 -15.22 11.99 -25.73
C ALA A 97 -15.26 13.16 -26.73
N LEU A 98 -14.15 13.87 -26.98
CA LEU A 98 -14.07 14.94 -27.97
C LEU A 98 -12.85 14.79 -28.90
N ALA A 99 -12.93 13.82 -29.80
CA ALA A 99 -12.18 13.81 -31.06
C ALA A 99 -12.98 12.97 -32.06
N ALA A 100 -14.01 13.60 -32.61
CA ALA A 100 -14.71 13.19 -33.83
C ALA A 100 -14.39 14.23 -34.91
#